data_AF-A0A178DKJ2-F1
#
_entry.id   AF-A0A178DKJ2-F1
#
_cell.length_a   1.000
_cell.length_b   1.000
_cell.length_c   1.000
_cell.angle_alpha   90.00
_cell.angle_beta   90.00
_cell.angle_gamma   90.00
#
_symmetry.space_group_name_H-M   'P 1'
#
loop_
_entity.id
_entity.type
_entity.pdbx_description
1 polymer ?
#
loop_
_entity_poly.entity_id
_entity_poly.type
_entity_poly.pdbx_seq_one_letter_code
_entity_poly.pdbx_strand_id
1 'polypeptide(L)'
;MGVTVFMFVTRKPGMSLEDFKDHYENKHVPLVLRAVGDAKPLSHSRYYLQRNPAAQGDAEVPPPLLFVGNPETVDYDCITKVELADEAHFARFTEVFANSPFKKEIEEDQAAFADGSKFKIVAVESPRITT
;
A
#
# COMPACT_ATOMS: atom_id res chain seq x y z
N MET A 1 -6.95 0.23 22.27
CA MET A 1 -7.44 -0.79 21.31
C MET A 1 -6.61 -0.64 20.05
N GLY A 2 -6.22 -1.73 19.40
CA GLY A 2 -5.36 -1.68 18.20
C GLY A 2 -5.99 -0.88 17.06
N VAL A 3 -5.17 -0.15 16.30
CA VAL A 3 -5.59 0.59 15.11
C VAL A 3 -5.12 -0.17 13.88
N THR A 4 -6.03 -0.46 12.95
CA THR A 4 -5.71 -1.04 11.65
C THR A 4 -6.09 -0.08 10.54
N VAL A 5 -5.21 0.06 9.56
CA VAL A 5 -5.43 0.86 8.36
C VAL A 5 -5.11 0.02 7.13
N PHE A 6 -5.93 0.15 6.09
CA PHE A 6 -5.65 -0.41 4.78
C PHE A 6 -5.28 0.68 3.78
N MET A 7 -4.22 0.46 3.02
CA MET A 7 -3.81 1.33 1.92
C MET A 7 -3.98 0.58 0.60
N PHE A 8 -4.57 1.21 -0.39
CA PHE A 8 -4.74 0.66 -1.73
C PHE A 8 -3.77 1.41 -2.64
N VAL A 9 -2.79 0.68 -3.16
CA VAL A 9 -1.68 1.24 -3.92
C VAL A 9 -1.77 0.75 -5.37
N THR A 10 -1.83 1.70 -6.29
CA THR A 10 -1.82 1.45 -7.73
C THR A 10 -0.46 1.83 -8.28
N ARG A 11 0.09 1.01 -9.19
CA ARG A 11 1.36 1.35 -9.85
C ARG A 11 1.19 2.58 -10.73
N LYS A 12 2.29 3.30 -10.93
CA LYS A 12 2.36 4.40 -11.87
C LYS A 12 1.98 3.93 -13.29
N PRO A 13 1.22 4.72 -14.08
CA PRO A 13 0.90 4.37 -15.45
C PRO A 13 2.16 4.08 -16.27
N GLY A 14 2.13 2.99 -17.05
CA GLY A 14 3.28 2.52 -17.85
C GLY A 14 4.37 1.78 -17.06
N MET A 15 4.23 1.63 -15.73
CA MET A 15 5.14 0.81 -14.94
C MET A 15 4.70 -0.66 -14.98
N SER A 16 5.66 -1.58 -15.12
CA SER A 16 5.39 -3.00 -15.03
C SER A 16 5.02 -3.41 -13.59
N LEU A 17 4.35 -4.55 -13.41
CA LEU A 17 4.05 -5.06 -12.08
C LEU A 17 5.31 -5.51 -11.32
N GLU A 18 6.33 -5.97 -12.04
CA GLU A 18 7.59 -6.41 -11.44
C GLU A 18 8.36 -5.21 -10.89
N ASP A 19 8.54 -4.16 -11.72
CA ASP A 19 9.21 -2.93 -11.29
C ASP A 19 8.46 -2.26 -10.13
N PHE A 20 7.12 -2.28 -10.17
CA PHE A 20 6.30 -1.74 -9.08
C PHE A 20 6.59 -2.45 -7.74
N LYS A 21 6.60 -3.79 -7.75
CA LYS A 21 6.91 -4.60 -6.56
C LYS A 21 8.32 -4.38 -6.08
N ASP A 22 9.29 -4.41 -7.01
CA ASP A 22 10.70 -4.20 -6.69
C ASP A 22 10.90 -2.82 -6.05
N HIS A 23 10.36 -1.76 -6.65
CA HIS A 23 10.48 -0.41 -6.12
C HIS A 23 9.80 -0.29 -4.74
N TYR A 24 8.59 -0.84 -4.58
CA TYR A 24 7.88 -0.76 -3.31
C TYR A 24 8.64 -1.50 -2.19
N GLU A 25 9.10 -2.72 -2.42
CA GLU A 25 9.78 -3.53 -1.40
C GLU A 25 11.22 -3.09 -1.12
N ASN A 26 11.98 -2.73 -2.16
CA ASN A 26 13.42 -2.52 -2.05
C ASN A 26 13.84 -1.04 -1.95
N LYS A 27 12.93 -0.09 -2.19
CA LYS A 27 13.22 1.35 -2.06
C LYS A 27 12.25 2.04 -1.12
N HIS A 28 10.96 2.00 -1.42
CA HIS A 28 9.96 2.79 -0.70
C HIS A 28 9.78 2.34 0.76
N VAL A 29 9.57 1.04 1.00
CA VAL A 29 9.40 0.51 2.36
C VAL A 29 10.63 0.79 3.24
N PRO A 30 11.87 0.50 2.82
CA PRO A 30 13.06 0.86 3.61
C PRO A 30 13.16 2.36 3.91
N LEU A 31 12.85 3.21 2.93
CA LEU A 31 12.86 4.66 3.10
C LEU A 31 11.85 5.12 4.16
N VAL A 32 10.60 4.64 4.08
CA VAL A 32 9.55 4.98 5.05
C VAL A 32 9.91 4.47 6.45
N LEU A 33 10.40 3.23 6.58
CA LEU A 33 10.81 2.67 7.88
C LEU A 33 11.97 3.46 8.50
N ARG A 34 12.94 3.89 7.69
CA ARG A 34 14.03 4.78 8.12
C ARG A 34 13.47 6.11 8.62
N ALA A 35 12.48 6.66 7.92
CA ALA A 35 11.89 7.95 8.24
C ALA A 35 11.04 7.96 9.51
N VAL A 36 10.36 6.86 9.83
CA VAL A 36 9.51 6.76 11.03
C VAL A 36 10.24 6.20 12.25
N GLY A 37 11.38 5.51 12.07
CA GLY A 37 12.24 5.06 13.15
C GLY A 37 11.49 4.24 14.22
N ASP A 38 11.55 4.68 15.47
CA ASP A 38 10.89 4.02 16.60
C ASP A 38 9.37 4.18 16.60
N ALA A 39 8.81 5.07 15.77
CA ALA A 39 7.37 5.18 15.54
C ALA A 39 6.85 4.20 14.49
N LYS A 40 7.67 3.25 14.01
CA LYS A 40 7.25 2.22 13.05
C LYS A 40 6.05 1.42 13.55
N PRO A 41 5.14 1.01 12.65
CA PRO A 41 3.99 0.20 13.02
C PRO A 41 4.40 -1.17 13.59
N LEU A 42 3.48 -1.82 14.29
CA LEU A 42 3.68 -3.19 14.78
C LEU A 42 3.85 -4.18 13.62
N SER A 43 3.08 -3.97 12.56
CA SER A 43 3.19 -4.73 11.33
C SER A 43 2.86 -3.85 10.12
N HIS A 44 3.48 -4.17 8.98
CA HIS A 44 3.19 -3.57 7.69
C HIS A 44 3.28 -4.66 6.61
N SER A 45 2.13 -5.15 6.16
CA SER A 45 2.00 -6.28 5.24
C SER A 45 1.48 -5.81 3.88
N ARG A 46 2.01 -6.35 2.79
CA ARG A 46 1.65 -5.97 1.41
C ARG A 46 1.11 -7.18 0.66
N TYR A 47 -0.15 -7.10 0.24
CA TYR A 47 -0.87 -8.14 -0.49
C TYR A 47 -1.02 -7.70 -1.94
N TYR A 48 -0.09 -8.14 -2.78
CA TYR A 48 -0.16 -7.90 -4.22
C TYR A 48 -1.26 -8.73 -4.83
N LEU A 49 -2.09 -8.10 -5.67
CA LEU A 49 -3.19 -8.81 -6.31
C LEU A 49 -2.65 -9.85 -7.28
N GLN A 50 -3.14 -11.08 -7.11
CA GLN A 50 -2.92 -12.15 -8.07
C GLN A 50 -3.54 -11.77 -9.41
N ARG A 51 -2.83 -12.06 -10.50
CA ARG A 51 -3.27 -11.75 -11.87
C ARG A 51 -3.90 -12.97 -12.51
N ASN A 52 -4.76 -12.75 -13.49
CA ASN A 52 -5.40 -13.79 -14.28
C ASN A 52 -4.86 -13.79 -15.73
N PRO A 53 -3.78 -14.53 -16.03
CA PRO A 53 -3.21 -14.59 -17.39
C PRO A 53 -4.21 -15.08 -18.44
N ALA A 54 -5.14 -15.97 -18.05
CA ALA A 54 -6.15 -16.49 -18.98
C ALA A 54 -7.15 -15.42 -19.45
N ALA A 55 -7.23 -14.28 -18.76
CA ALA A 55 -8.10 -13.15 -19.10
C ALA A 55 -7.33 -11.92 -19.59
N GLN A 56 -6.06 -12.06 -20.01
CA GLN A 56 -5.24 -10.92 -20.41
C GLN A 56 -5.79 -10.18 -21.65
N GLY A 57 -6.23 -10.91 -22.67
CA GLY A 57 -6.64 -10.31 -23.95
C GLY A 57 -5.54 -9.39 -24.50
N ASP A 58 -5.92 -8.16 -24.90
CA ASP A 58 -5.00 -7.14 -25.42
C ASP A 58 -4.38 -6.25 -24.32
N ALA A 59 -4.68 -6.51 -23.04
CA ALA A 59 -4.14 -5.71 -21.94
C ALA A 59 -2.63 -5.98 -21.77
N GLU A 60 -1.86 -4.90 -21.57
CA GLU A 60 -0.42 -4.98 -21.29
C GLU A 60 -0.13 -5.81 -20.03
N VAL A 61 -1.01 -5.70 -19.04
CA VAL A 61 -0.94 -6.45 -17.78
C VAL A 61 -2.26 -7.20 -17.58
N PRO A 62 -2.23 -8.51 -17.26
CA PRO A 62 -3.46 -9.25 -17.02
C PRO A 62 -4.28 -8.65 -15.87
N PRO A 63 -5.62 -8.70 -15.92
CA PRO A 63 -6.47 -8.17 -14.86
C PRO A 63 -6.27 -8.95 -13.55
N PRO A 64 -6.69 -8.38 -12.41
CA PRO A 64 -6.75 -9.12 -11.15
C PRO A 64 -7.60 -10.39 -11.26
N LEU A 65 -7.18 -11.46 -10.59
CA LEU A 65 -7.95 -12.69 -10.47
C LEU A 65 -9.08 -12.49 -9.45
N LEU A 66 -10.32 -12.53 -9.93
CA LEU A 66 -11.52 -12.51 -9.10
C LEU A 66 -12.23 -13.85 -9.22
N PHE A 67 -12.74 -14.37 -8.10
CA PHE A 67 -13.65 -15.51 -8.11
C PHE A 67 -15.10 -15.09 -8.38
N VAL A 68 -15.47 -13.87 -7.99
CA VAL A 68 -16.81 -13.27 -8.18
C VAL A 68 -16.64 -11.75 -8.34
N GLY A 69 -17.48 -11.11 -9.16
CA GLY A 69 -17.54 -9.65 -9.32
C GLY A 69 -16.95 -9.14 -10.65
N ASN A 70 -16.92 -7.81 -10.80
CA ASN A 70 -16.35 -7.15 -11.98
C ASN A 70 -14.88 -6.74 -11.70
N PRO A 71 -13.87 -7.25 -12.44
CA PRO A 71 -12.48 -6.87 -12.26
C PRO A 71 -12.19 -5.38 -12.51
N GLU A 72 -13.03 -4.68 -13.28
CA GLU A 72 -12.85 -3.25 -13.58
C GLU A 72 -13.07 -2.35 -12.35
N THR A 73 -13.74 -2.83 -11.30
CA THR A 73 -13.91 -2.08 -10.05
C THR A 73 -12.69 -2.15 -9.14
N VAL A 74 -11.68 -2.94 -9.52
CA VAL A 74 -10.43 -3.13 -8.78
C VAL A 74 -9.33 -2.32 -9.47
N ASP A 75 -9.17 -1.08 -9.03
CA ASP A 75 -8.27 -0.07 -9.61
C ASP A 75 -6.90 0.03 -8.90
N TYR A 76 -6.56 -0.94 -8.06
CA TYR A 76 -5.32 -1.01 -7.28
C TYR A 76 -4.57 -2.32 -7.53
N ASP A 77 -3.27 -2.31 -7.25
CA ASP A 77 -2.37 -3.44 -7.50
C ASP A 77 -1.88 -4.12 -6.22
N CYS A 78 -1.95 -3.42 -5.08
CA CYS A 78 -1.56 -3.90 -3.77
C CYS A 78 -2.52 -3.38 -2.69
N ILE A 79 -2.89 -4.25 -1.76
CA ILE A 79 -3.52 -3.86 -0.49
C ILE A 79 -2.45 -3.94 0.58
N THR A 80 -2.20 -2.83 1.27
CA THR A 80 -1.26 -2.78 2.39
C THR A 80 -2.04 -2.72 3.69
N LYS A 81 -1.73 -3.60 4.65
CA LYS A 81 -2.29 -3.58 6.00
C LYS A 81 -1.24 -3.02 6.96
N VAL A 82 -1.60 -2.00 7.72
CA VAL A 82 -0.76 -1.40 8.75
C VAL A 82 -1.45 -1.59 10.10
N GLU A 83 -0.72 -2.15 11.08
CA GLU A 83 -1.24 -2.36 12.43
C GLU A 83 -0.44 -1.54 13.43
N LEU A 84 -1.15 -0.78 14.26
CA LEU A 84 -0.60 0.02 15.33
C LEU A 84 -1.24 -0.35 16.67
N ALA A 85 -0.49 -0.10 17.74
CA ALA A 85 -0.88 -0.53 19.09
C ALA A 85 -2.16 0.15 19.59
N ASP A 86 -2.31 1.45 19.28
CA ASP A 86 -3.42 2.29 19.70
C ASP A 86 -3.44 3.63 18.93
N GLU A 87 -4.42 4.48 19.22
CA GLU A 87 -4.57 5.81 18.64
C GLU A 87 -3.39 6.73 18.94
N ALA A 88 -2.75 6.61 20.12
CA ALA A 88 -1.59 7.40 20.45
C ALA A 88 -0.37 7.00 19.59
N HIS A 89 -0.21 5.71 19.32
CA HIS A 89 0.79 5.21 18.36
C HIS A 89 0.48 5.72 16.94
N PHE A 90 -0.77 5.69 16.51
CA PHE A 90 -1.17 6.25 15.20
C PHE A 90 -0.89 7.75 15.09
N ALA A 91 -1.20 8.54 16.13
CA ALA A 91 -0.89 9.96 16.17
C ALA A 91 0.63 10.20 16.09
N ARG A 92 1.44 9.46 16.87
CA ARG A 92 2.91 9.56 16.81
C ARG A 92 3.46 9.18 15.43
N PHE A 93 2.97 8.08 14.84
CA PHE A 93 3.39 7.63 13.51
C PHE A 93 3.11 8.71 12.45
N THR A 94 1.90 9.26 12.45
CA THR A 94 1.50 10.29 11.47
C THR A 94 2.25 11.60 11.68
N GLU A 95 2.48 12.01 12.94
CA GLU A 95 3.27 13.19 13.27
C GLU A 95 4.74 13.06 12.84
N VAL A 96 5.39 11.94 13.15
CA VAL A 96 6.78 11.68 12.75
C VAL A 96 6.91 11.63 11.23
N PHE A 97 5.98 10.95 10.55
CA PHE A 97 5.97 10.89 9.09
C PHE A 97 5.79 12.29 8.48
N ALA A 98 4.80 13.06 8.97
CA ALA A 98 4.47 14.39 8.44
C ALA A 98 5.56 15.44 8.64
N ASN A 99 6.39 15.27 9.67
CA ASN A 99 7.51 16.15 10.01
C ASN A 99 8.89 15.54 9.70
N SER A 100 8.93 14.41 9.00
CA SER A 100 10.19 13.72 8.72
C SER A 100 11.10 14.58 7.83
N PRO A 101 12.41 14.65 8.11
CA PRO A 101 13.37 15.29 7.19
C PRO A 101 13.41 14.59 5.82
N PHE A 102 12.97 13.33 5.75
CA PHE A 102 12.87 12.55 4.52
C PHE A 102 11.55 12.76 3.77
N LYS A 103 10.64 13.64 4.24
CA LYS A 103 9.30 13.79 3.66
C LYS A 103 9.32 14.05 2.16
N LYS A 104 10.17 14.99 1.71
CA LYS A 104 10.31 15.30 0.28
C LYS A 104 10.83 14.10 -0.51
N GLU A 105 11.82 13.38 0.02
CA GLU A 105 12.35 12.15 -0.60
C GLU A 105 11.26 11.09 -0.70
N ILE A 106 10.42 10.92 0.32
CA ILE A 106 9.28 9.99 0.31
C ILE A 106 8.22 10.39 -0.71
N GLU A 107 7.88 11.68 -0.80
CA GLU A 107 6.88 12.17 -1.77
C GLU A 107 7.36 11.97 -3.22
N GLU A 108 8.63 12.30 -3.50
CA GLU A 108 9.26 12.09 -4.81
C GLU A 108 9.37 10.59 -5.13
N ASP A 109 9.78 9.77 -4.17
CA ASP A 109 9.86 8.32 -4.30
C ASP A 109 8.47 7.72 -4.55
N GLN A 110 7.44 8.12 -3.79
CA GLN A 110 6.07 7.65 -3.99
C GLN A 110 5.54 8.00 -5.39
N ALA A 111 5.80 9.22 -5.89
CA ALA A 111 5.43 9.63 -7.24
C ALA A 111 6.23 8.91 -8.34
N ALA A 112 7.36 8.28 -8.00
CA ALA A 112 8.16 7.51 -8.94
C ALA A 112 7.51 6.15 -9.26
N PHE A 113 6.81 5.52 -8.31
CA PHE A 113 6.26 4.16 -8.50
C PHE A 113 4.74 4.02 -8.35
N ALA A 114 4.05 4.97 -7.70
CA ALA A 114 2.62 4.89 -7.44
C ALA A 114 1.82 5.99 -8.15
N ASP A 115 0.57 5.67 -8.51
CA ASP A 115 -0.40 6.64 -8.98
C ASP A 115 -1.09 7.33 -7.79
N GLY A 116 -0.62 8.54 -7.46
CA GLY A 116 -1.17 9.33 -6.37
C GLY A 116 -2.64 9.69 -6.50
N SER A 117 -3.22 9.68 -7.72
CA SER A 117 -4.64 9.99 -7.92
C SER A 117 -5.58 8.85 -7.51
N LYS A 118 -5.05 7.62 -7.43
CA LYS A 118 -5.78 6.41 -7.05
C LYS A 118 -5.41 5.88 -5.67
N PHE A 119 -4.36 6.44 -5.06
CA PHE A 119 -3.92 6.05 -3.74
C PHE A 119 -4.99 6.34 -2.69
N LYS A 120 -5.37 5.31 -1.94
CA LYS A 120 -6.42 5.40 -0.91
C LYS A 120 -5.90 4.85 0.40
N ILE A 121 -6.28 5.50 1.50
CA ILE A 121 -6.02 5.02 2.87
C ILE A 121 -7.36 4.98 3.59
N VAL A 122 -7.66 3.85 4.22
CA VAL A 122 -8.94 3.61 4.90
C VAL A 122 -8.69 3.13 6.33
N ALA A 123 -9.22 3.88 7.30
CA ALA A 123 -9.29 3.43 8.68
C ALA A 123 -10.46 2.45 8.84
N VAL A 124 -10.27 1.39 9.63
CA VAL A 124 -11.30 0.40 9.90
C VAL A 124 -11.52 0.22 11.40
N GLU A 125 -12.71 -0.25 11.75
CA GLU A 125 -12.98 -0.71 13.11
C GLU A 125 -12.20 -2.00 13.42
N SER A 126 -12.20 -2.38 14.70
CA SER A 126 -11.62 -3.65 15.15
C SER A 126 -12.25 -4.84 14.41
N PRO A 127 -11.46 -5.87 14.05
CA PRO A 127 -11.97 -7.02 13.32
C PRO A 127 -12.94 -7.83 14.19
N ARG A 128 -14.03 -8.30 13.56
CA ARG A 128 -14.87 -9.37 14.11
C ARG A 128 -14.34 -10.70 13.57
N ILE A 129 -13.89 -11.58 14.46
CA ILE A 129 -13.22 -12.83 14.08
C ILE A 129 -14.16 -14.00 14.38
N THR A 130 -14.35 -14.86 13.39
CA THR A 130 -15.01 -16.17 13.52
C THR A 130 -13.95 -17.23 13.24
N THR A 131 -13.85 -18.24 14.12
CA THR A 131 -12.93 -19.38 13.99
C THR A 131 -13.67 -20.63 13.56
#